data_AF-Q7Q8V5-F1
#
_entry.id   AF-Q7Q8V5-F1
#
_cell.length_a   1.000
_cell.length_b   1.000
_cell.length_c   1.000
_cell.angle_alpha   90.00
_cell.angle_beta   90.00
_cell.angle_gamma   90.00
#
_symmetry.space_group_name_H-M   'P 1'
#
loop_
_entity.id
_entity.type
_entity.pdbx_description
1 polymer ?
#
loop_
_entity_poly.entity_id
_entity_poly.type
_entity_poly.pdbx_seq_one_letter_code
_entity_poly.pdbx_strand_id
1 'polypeptide(L)'
;GEKQFRVVYEWNVLDFAFTNEDERAQALYSGHYIPKNVIISDCKPFANRLYLTIPRMLPGVPATLGYVVRPENNGRTDPEIVPFPSWEMNERGNCSALQFVQGVAVDKHGIMWVVDSGRTETLTRDHVVCPPKIILLDLKRNGTVMLRYQFPESVVPAGNNYLNKIVVDDAFGGFAYITDNSGADPGIVVFSRRLTRSWKVRENNSMRAARNAVRFAVNGTELNFSIHIDSIALGPYYNPNLSPDQPVPDTLVNSQNYERNVYYSPLSSYHIYSLPASLLRDPEFNARATPRDILEAVVDYGRKQSQTDGMFMDNQGVLYYGLLGEHAVAKWDSYKPFTEKNQQIIAKDATYIQWVDSMGIDHEGYLYVVVNRLHNFVAGRLNPLEVNFRILRAKTGALSYVYTPDNLFNSDGKFLYSGASGEPF
;
A
#
# COMPACT_ATOMS: atom_id res chain seq x y z
N GLY A 1 8.40 2.60 -28.38
CA GLY A 1 9.23 3.57 -27.62
C GLY A 1 9.15 3.20 -26.17
N GLU A 2 10.27 2.82 -25.56
CA GLU A 2 10.31 2.26 -24.20
C GLU A 2 9.73 3.22 -23.16
N LYS A 3 8.86 2.68 -22.30
CA LYS A 3 8.35 3.35 -21.10
C LYS A 3 9.46 3.37 -20.05
N GLN A 4 10.48 4.20 -20.25
CA GLN A 4 11.61 4.28 -19.32
C GLN A 4 11.20 5.01 -18.04
N PHE A 5 11.45 4.40 -16.89
CA PHE A 5 11.32 5.08 -15.60
C PHE A 5 12.34 6.20 -15.49
N ARG A 6 11.91 7.33 -14.94
CA ARG A 6 12.78 8.48 -14.62
C ARG A 6 12.70 8.81 -13.15
N VAL A 7 13.82 9.16 -12.55
CA VAL A 7 13.84 9.79 -11.22
C VAL A 7 13.20 11.17 -11.35
N VAL A 8 12.14 11.43 -10.58
CA VAL A 8 11.50 12.75 -10.54
C VAL A 8 11.76 13.49 -9.24
N TYR A 9 12.01 12.75 -8.16
CA TYR A 9 12.48 13.30 -6.90
C TYR A 9 13.50 12.37 -6.29
N GLU A 10 14.49 12.94 -5.59
CA GLU A 10 15.47 12.20 -4.83
C GLU A 10 15.96 13.01 -3.63
N TRP A 11 16.21 12.33 -2.51
CA TRP A 11 16.65 12.96 -1.28
C TRP A 11 17.75 12.15 -0.62
N ASN A 12 18.74 12.84 -0.09
CA ASN A 12 19.68 12.24 0.86
C ASN A 12 19.00 12.06 2.23
N VAL A 13 18.39 13.13 2.72
CA VAL A 13 17.52 13.15 3.90
C VAL A 13 16.29 13.98 3.57
N LEU A 14 15.19 13.67 4.23
CA LEU A 14 13.92 14.35 4.02
C LEU A 14 13.83 15.56 4.93
N ASP A 15 13.37 16.68 4.40
CA ASP A 15 13.11 17.90 5.14
C ASP A 15 11.64 18.30 5.04
N PHE A 16 11.20 19.20 5.91
CA PHE A 16 9.82 19.63 6.01
C PHE A 16 9.73 21.14 5.81
N ALA A 17 8.60 21.59 5.25
CA ALA A 17 8.31 23.00 5.05
C ALA A 17 7.91 23.64 6.39
N PHE A 18 8.87 23.80 7.29
CA PHE A 18 8.72 24.57 8.53
C PHE A 18 8.34 26.02 8.20
N THR A 19 7.65 26.69 9.12
CA THR A 19 7.17 28.06 8.87
C THR A 19 8.34 29.03 8.65
N ASN A 20 9.46 28.79 9.34
CA ASN A 20 10.69 29.57 9.26
C ASN A 20 11.89 28.74 9.75
N GLU A 21 13.11 29.25 9.53
CA GLU A 21 14.35 28.58 9.93
C GLU A 21 14.53 28.46 11.46
N ASP A 22 13.97 29.37 12.25
CA ASP A 22 14.08 29.30 13.72
C ASP A 22 13.29 28.09 14.27
N GLU A 23 12.08 27.84 13.75
CA GLU A 23 11.30 26.66 14.09
C GLU A 23 12.02 25.36 13.68
N ARG A 24 12.59 25.35 12.47
CA ARG A 24 13.37 24.21 11.98
C ARG A 24 14.60 23.96 12.87
N ALA A 25 15.35 25.01 13.21
CA ALA A 25 16.51 24.94 14.08
C ALA A 25 16.14 24.47 15.49
N GLN A 26 15.04 24.94 16.04
CA GLN A 26 14.53 24.49 17.33
C GLN A 26 14.09 23.03 17.30
N ALA A 27 13.45 22.58 16.22
CA ALA A 27 13.06 21.18 16.05
C ALA A 27 14.29 20.26 15.98
N LEU A 28 15.35 20.69 15.30
CA LEU A 28 16.65 19.99 15.27
C LEU A 28 17.30 19.95 16.65
N TYR A 29 17.38 21.10 17.34
CA TYR A 29 18.03 21.22 18.66
C TYR A 29 17.32 20.38 19.73
N SER A 30 16.00 20.38 19.73
CA SER A 30 15.18 19.65 20.70
C SER A 30 14.97 18.16 20.36
N GLY A 31 15.44 17.70 19.20
CA GLY A 31 15.26 16.32 18.74
C GLY A 31 13.85 15.98 18.23
N HIS A 32 12.97 16.98 18.06
CA HIS A 32 11.68 16.80 17.39
C HIS A 32 11.84 16.50 15.90
N TYR A 33 12.96 16.90 15.31
CA TYR A 33 13.38 16.56 13.96
C TYR A 33 14.79 15.96 13.97
N ILE A 34 14.91 14.69 13.56
CA ILE A 34 16.17 13.97 13.42
C ILE A 34 16.21 13.45 11.97
N PRO A 35 16.85 14.15 11.03
CA PRO A 35 16.76 13.85 9.59
C PRO A 35 17.05 12.39 9.21
N LYS A 36 18.06 11.77 9.84
CA LYS A 36 18.44 10.36 9.60
C LYS A 36 17.39 9.32 10.02
N ASN A 37 16.41 9.73 10.83
CA ASN A 37 15.34 8.87 11.34
C ASN A 37 14.06 8.97 10.49
N VAL A 38 14.06 9.80 9.44
CA VAL A 38 12.89 10.06 8.58
C VAL A 38 13.00 9.20 7.32
N ILE A 39 11.92 8.49 6.98
CA ILE A 39 11.81 7.61 5.79
C ILE A 39 10.44 7.80 5.13
N ILE A 40 10.39 7.76 3.79
CA ILE A 40 9.12 7.69 3.02
C ILE A 40 8.74 6.22 2.84
N SER A 41 7.47 5.87 3.05
CA SER A 41 6.93 4.52 2.75
C SER A 41 5.95 4.50 1.56
N ASP A 42 5.03 5.45 1.48
CA ASP A 42 3.96 5.45 0.48
C ASP A 42 3.89 6.76 -0.31
N CYS A 43 3.37 6.68 -1.55
CA CYS A 43 2.95 7.84 -2.31
C CYS A 43 1.60 7.62 -3.01
N LYS A 44 0.77 8.68 -3.06
CA LYS A 44 -0.47 8.70 -3.86
C LYS A 44 -0.61 10.06 -4.56
N PRO A 45 -0.65 10.09 -5.90
CA PRO A 45 -0.87 11.33 -6.63
C PRO A 45 -2.35 11.73 -6.64
N PHE A 46 -2.65 13.02 -6.46
CA PHE A 46 -3.98 13.59 -6.68
C PHE A 46 -3.87 15.07 -7.03
N ALA A 47 -4.62 15.52 -8.04
CA ALA A 47 -4.52 16.87 -8.61
C ALA A 47 -3.05 17.26 -8.91
N ASN A 48 -2.51 18.33 -8.35
CA ASN A 48 -1.11 18.73 -8.51
C ASN A 48 -0.20 18.32 -7.33
N ARG A 49 -0.65 17.43 -6.44
CA ARG A 49 0.12 17.00 -5.26
C ARG A 49 0.51 15.53 -5.35
N LEU A 50 1.70 15.20 -4.86
CA LEU A 50 2.10 13.83 -4.54
C LEU A 50 2.08 13.71 -3.02
N TYR A 51 1.07 13.03 -2.48
CA TYR A 51 0.99 12.77 -1.05
C TYR A 51 1.97 11.68 -0.66
N LEU A 52 2.64 11.86 0.46
CA LEU A 52 3.71 11.00 0.97
C LEU A 52 3.38 10.62 2.42
N THR A 53 3.65 9.37 2.77
CA THR A 53 3.60 8.91 4.17
C THR A 53 5.01 8.77 4.71
N ILE A 54 5.17 9.17 5.95
CA ILE A 54 6.45 9.24 6.65
C ILE A 54 6.25 8.55 8.01
N PRO A 55 6.26 7.21 8.07
CA PRO A 55 5.92 6.48 9.29
C PRO A 55 6.90 6.81 10.40
N ARG A 56 6.38 7.02 11.62
CA ARG A 56 7.19 7.37 12.80
C ARG A 56 7.86 6.14 13.40
N MET A 57 8.68 5.44 12.62
CA MET A 57 9.38 4.21 13.04
C MET A 57 10.47 4.49 14.10
N LEU A 58 11.04 5.69 14.08
CA LEU A 58 12.08 6.19 14.98
C LEU A 58 11.67 7.58 15.55
N PRO A 59 12.31 8.06 16.63
CA PRO A 59 12.05 9.40 17.17
C PRO A 59 12.48 10.50 16.19
N GLY A 60 11.95 11.71 16.36
CA GLY A 60 12.36 12.87 15.57
C GLY A 60 11.78 12.93 14.14
N VAL A 61 10.56 12.41 13.95
CA VAL A 61 9.78 12.50 12.71
C VAL A 61 8.64 13.51 12.92
N PRO A 62 8.77 14.75 12.43
CA PRO A 62 7.83 15.85 12.69
C PRO A 62 6.42 15.54 12.20
N ALA A 63 6.26 15.21 10.92
CA ALA A 63 4.99 14.87 10.30
C ALA A 63 5.00 13.44 9.74
N THR A 64 3.85 12.77 9.81
CA THR A 64 3.68 11.40 9.29
C THR A 64 2.89 11.33 7.99
N LEU A 65 2.20 12.42 7.64
CA LEU A 65 1.54 12.60 6.35
C LEU A 65 1.86 13.99 5.81
N GLY A 66 2.23 14.05 4.54
CA GLY A 66 2.52 15.30 3.86
C GLY A 66 2.38 15.20 2.36
N TYR A 67 2.77 16.24 1.64
CA TYR A 67 2.85 16.21 0.19
C TYR A 67 3.99 17.06 -0.36
N VAL A 68 4.32 16.80 -1.63
CA VAL A 68 5.13 17.68 -2.47
C VAL A 68 4.31 18.11 -3.70
N VAL A 69 4.62 19.26 -4.29
CA VAL A 69 3.93 19.76 -5.49
C VAL A 69 4.54 19.10 -6.75
N ARG A 70 3.66 18.69 -7.67
CA ARG A 70 3.99 18.09 -8.98
C ARG A 70 3.77 19.13 -10.09
N PRO A 71 4.43 19.02 -11.26
CA PRO A 71 5.63 18.24 -11.61
C PRO A 71 6.89 19.13 -11.72
N GLU A 72 6.78 20.41 -11.35
CA GLU A 72 7.73 21.48 -11.62
C GLU A 72 8.21 22.11 -10.32
N ASN A 73 9.27 21.55 -9.75
CA ASN A 73 9.97 22.15 -8.61
C ASN A 73 11.14 23.05 -9.06
N ASN A 74 10.99 23.76 -10.19
CA ASN A 74 12.03 24.64 -10.74
C ASN A 74 13.42 23.97 -10.88
N GLY A 75 13.46 22.66 -11.18
CA GLY A 75 14.69 21.87 -11.27
C GLY A 75 15.20 21.27 -9.95
N ARG A 76 14.56 21.57 -8.81
CA ARG A 76 14.86 20.95 -7.50
C ARG A 76 14.27 19.52 -7.44
N THR A 77 15.11 18.55 -7.10
CA THR A 77 14.71 17.13 -6.98
C THR A 77 14.39 16.72 -5.54
N ASP A 78 14.74 17.56 -4.56
CA ASP A 78 14.62 17.32 -3.12
C ASP A 78 13.69 18.33 -2.43
N PRO A 79 12.42 18.51 -2.87
CA PRO A 79 11.52 19.47 -2.22
C PRO A 79 11.27 19.11 -0.74
N GLU A 80 11.07 20.14 0.06
CA GLU A 80 10.54 20.01 1.42
C GLU A 80 9.13 19.42 1.40
N ILE A 81 8.82 18.58 2.38
CA ILE A 81 7.51 17.98 2.55
C ILE A 81 6.61 18.96 3.31
N VAL A 82 5.46 19.30 2.73
CA VAL A 82 4.44 20.11 3.41
C VAL A 82 3.56 19.17 4.24
N PRO A 83 3.50 19.31 5.58
CA PRO A 83 2.63 18.48 6.41
C PRO A 83 1.17 18.62 6.04
N PHE A 84 0.43 17.52 6.06
CA PHE A 84 -0.94 17.45 5.59
C PHE A 84 -1.85 16.72 6.58
N PRO A 85 -3.09 17.21 6.81
CA PRO A 85 -3.65 18.48 6.34
C PRO A 85 -2.97 19.74 6.87
N SER A 86 -2.29 19.63 8.01
CA SER A 86 -1.58 20.72 8.67
C SER A 86 -0.55 20.17 9.67
N TRP A 87 0.22 21.06 10.29
CA TRP A 87 1.11 20.72 11.41
C TRP A 87 0.34 20.18 12.62
N GLU A 88 -0.81 20.77 12.96
CA GLU A 88 -1.66 20.36 14.08
C GLU A 88 -2.22 18.95 13.88
N MET A 89 -2.61 18.60 12.65
CA MET A 89 -3.04 17.24 12.31
C MET A 89 -1.89 16.22 12.32
N ASN A 90 -0.65 16.68 12.45
CA ASN A 90 0.53 15.88 12.67
C ASN A 90 1.09 16.01 14.10
N GLU A 91 0.35 16.56 15.06
CA GLU A 91 0.83 16.67 16.44
C GLU A 91 0.95 15.28 17.10
N ARG A 92 2.14 14.93 17.56
CA ARG A 92 2.40 13.70 18.33
C ARG A 92 1.70 13.78 19.69
N GLY A 93 1.10 12.68 20.16
CA GLY A 93 0.41 12.64 21.46
C GLY A 93 -1.05 13.10 21.41
N ASN A 94 -1.43 13.90 20.40
CA ASN A 94 -2.80 14.33 20.22
C ASN A 94 -3.62 13.25 19.48
N CYS A 95 -4.48 12.51 20.20
CA CYS A 95 -5.23 11.42 19.58
C CYS A 95 -6.29 11.84 18.56
N SER A 96 -6.60 13.14 18.43
CA SER A 96 -7.39 13.68 17.32
C SER A 96 -6.58 13.86 16.03
N ALA A 97 -5.24 13.85 16.15
CA ALA A 97 -4.23 13.98 15.09
C ALA A 97 -3.58 12.63 14.75
N LEU A 98 -2.75 12.64 13.70
CA LEU A 98 -2.07 11.47 13.15
C LEU A 98 -0.83 11.10 13.96
N GLN A 99 -0.72 9.84 14.34
CA GLN A 99 0.40 9.31 15.13
C GLN A 99 1.40 8.56 14.26
N PHE A 100 0.96 7.60 13.45
CA PHE A 100 1.82 6.85 12.53
C PHE A 100 1.02 6.41 11.33
N VAL A 101 1.31 7.02 10.19
CA VAL A 101 0.68 6.71 8.92
C VAL A 101 1.70 6.03 8.03
N GLN A 102 1.38 4.81 7.61
CA GLN A 102 2.23 4.04 6.71
C GLN A 102 1.61 3.82 5.33
N GLY A 103 0.28 3.78 5.27
CA GLY A 103 -0.47 3.58 4.02
C GLY A 103 -1.60 4.58 3.88
N VAL A 104 -1.82 5.02 2.64
CA VAL A 104 -2.97 5.83 2.27
C VAL A 104 -3.55 5.36 0.94
N ALA A 105 -4.85 5.52 0.76
CA ALA A 105 -5.52 5.30 -0.52
C ALA A 105 -6.36 6.53 -0.87
N VAL A 106 -6.49 6.84 -2.16
CA VAL A 106 -7.34 7.93 -2.65
C VAL A 106 -8.42 7.32 -3.52
N ASP A 107 -9.69 7.53 -3.17
CA ASP A 107 -10.81 7.03 -3.94
C ASP A 107 -11.13 7.90 -5.16
N LYS A 108 -12.05 7.43 -6.02
CA LYS A 108 -12.48 8.13 -7.25
C LYS A 108 -13.12 9.50 -6.99
N HIS A 109 -13.54 9.77 -5.75
CA HIS A 109 -14.15 11.04 -5.37
C HIS A 109 -13.14 12.05 -4.81
N GLY A 110 -11.87 11.66 -4.65
CA GLY A 110 -10.83 12.50 -4.06
C GLY A 110 -10.88 12.51 -2.53
N ILE A 111 -11.37 11.44 -1.91
CA ILE A 111 -11.26 11.24 -0.47
C ILE A 111 -10.05 10.37 -0.20
N MET A 112 -9.16 10.85 0.67
CA MET A 112 -8.03 10.08 1.16
C MET A 112 -8.42 9.30 2.39
N TRP A 113 -8.16 8.00 2.36
CA TRP A 113 -8.36 7.07 3.46
C TRP A 113 -6.99 6.84 4.10
N VAL A 114 -6.84 7.34 5.32
CA VAL A 114 -5.59 7.36 6.06
C VAL A 114 -5.68 6.37 7.19
N VAL A 115 -4.83 5.34 7.18
CA VAL A 115 -4.73 4.39 8.27
C VAL A 115 -3.63 4.81 9.24
N ASP A 116 -3.98 4.88 10.53
CA ASP A 116 -3.09 5.26 11.61
C ASP A 116 -3.05 4.16 12.68
N SER A 117 -1.87 3.60 12.91
CA SER A 117 -1.69 2.50 13.89
C SER A 117 -1.77 2.99 15.34
N GLY A 118 -1.65 4.30 15.58
CA GLY A 118 -1.65 4.89 16.92
C GLY A 118 -0.33 4.67 17.69
N ARG A 119 0.66 4.02 17.09
CA ARG A 119 1.94 3.63 17.70
C ARG A 119 3.09 4.40 17.08
N THR A 120 4.09 4.77 17.87
CA THR A 120 5.30 5.43 17.34
C THR A 120 6.56 4.74 17.84
N GLU A 121 7.68 4.98 17.17
CA GLU A 121 9.00 4.47 17.57
C GLU A 121 9.04 2.93 17.58
N THR A 122 8.38 2.32 16.59
CA THR A 122 8.19 0.88 16.43
C THR A 122 9.49 0.08 16.27
N LEU A 123 10.62 0.74 15.96
CA LEU A 123 11.94 0.11 15.86
C LEU A 123 12.79 0.26 17.13
N THR A 124 12.28 0.91 18.18
CA THR A 124 13.00 1.08 19.46
C THR A 124 12.17 0.60 20.64
N ARG A 125 11.31 1.46 21.19
CA ARG A 125 10.55 1.22 22.43
C ARG A 125 9.06 0.99 22.21
N ASP A 126 8.60 1.14 20.97
CA ASP A 126 7.23 0.87 20.53
C ASP A 126 6.17 1.48 21.45
N HIS A 127 6.06 2.81 21.37
CA HIS A 127 5.17 3.60 22.21
C HIS A 127 3.75 3.57 21.68
N VAL A 128 2.82 3.00 22.44
CA VAL A 128 1.38 3.14 22.20
C VAL A 128 0.97 4.53 22.65
N VAL A 129 0.64 5.38 21.69
CA VAL A 129 0.29 6.79 21.94
C VAL A 129 -1.21 6.99 21.95
N CYS A 130 -1.89 6.38 20.98
CA CYS A 130 -3.33 6.53 20.76
C CYS A 130 -3.97 5.22 20.27
N PRO A 131 -5.29 5.08 20.37
CA PRO A 131 -6.00 4.00 19.70
C PRO A 131 -5.81 4.05 18.17
N PRO A 132 -5.70 2.89 17.49
CA PRO A 132 -5.62 2.81 16.05
C PRO A 132 -6.91 3.33 15.40
N LYS A 133 -6.78 4.02 14.28
CA LYS A 133 -7.90 4.69 13.61
C LYS A 133 -7.75 4.75 12.10
N ILE A 134 -8.87 4.94 11.43
CA ILE A 134 -8.92 5.36 10.03
C ILE A 134 -9.56 6.75 9.95
N ILE A 135 -8.94 7.65 9.18
CA ILE A 135 -9.42 9.01 8.95
C ILE A 135 -9.69 9.20 7.46
N LEU A 136 -10.85 9.78 7.14
CA LEU A 136 -11.21 10.16 5.77
C LEU A 136 -11.04 11.67 5.60
N LEU A 137 -10.19 12.07 4.66
CA LEU A 137 -9.85 13.46 4.37
C LEU A 137 -10.35 13.85 2.98
N ASP A 138 -11.14 14.92 2.88
CA ASP A 138 -11.58 15.46 1.59
C ASP A 138 -10.46 16.29 0.95
N LEU A 139 -9.81 15.75 -0.09
CA LEU A 139 -8.70 16.42 -0.77
C LEU A 139 -9.16 17.63 -1.59
N LYS A 140 -10.43 17.69 -2.00
CA LYS A 140 -11.02 18.85 -2.71
C LYS A 140 -11.29 20.00 -1.74
N ARG A 141 -11.39 19.71 -0.44
CA ARG A 141 -11.51 20.69 0.65
C ARG A 141 -10.26 20.72 1.53
N ASN A 142 -9.09 20.64 0.89
CA ASN A 142 -7.77 20.73 1.51
C ASN A 142 -7.58 19.85 2.76
N GLY A 143 -8.06 18.62 2.72
CA GLY A 143 -7.92 17.66 3.82
C GLY A 143 -8.92 17.84 4.95
N THR A 144 -10.07 18.47 4.70
CA THR A 144 -11.16 18.54 5.70
C THR A 144 -11.53 17.13 6.16
N VAL A 145 -11.57 16.91 7.47
CA VAL A 145 -11.87 15.59 8.04
C VAL A 145 -13.35 15.28 7.88
N MET A 146 -13.67 14.23 7.12
CA MET A 146 -15.03 13.75 6.90
C MET A 146 -15.47 12.70 7.93
N LEU A 147 -14.53 11.87 8.36
CA LEU A 147 -14.78 10.80 9.32
C LEU A 147 -13.50 10.50 10.10
N ARG A 148 -13.66 10.24 11.40
CA ARG A 148 -12.68 9.57 12.24
C ARG A 148 -13.34 8.32 12.81
N TYR A 149 -12.81 7.15 12.49
CA TYR A 149 -13.28 5.88 13.04
C TYR A 149 -12.14 5.24 13.81
N GLN A 150 -12.34 5.05 15.12
CA GLN A 150 -11.44 4.29 15.97
C GLN A 150 -11.75 2.80 15.80
N PHE A 151 -10.72 2.00 15.53
CA PHE A 151 -10.90 0.55 15.46
C PHE A 151 -11.16 -0.01 16.87
N PRO A 152 -12.13 -0.94 17.04
CA PRO A 152 -12.31 -1.66 18.29
C PRO A 152 -11.07 -2.49 18.63
N GLU A 153 -10.74 -2.59 19.92
CA GLU A 153 -9.60 -3.37 20.41
C GLU A 153 -9.65 -4.85 19.98
N SER A 154 -10.86 -5.42 19.85
CA SER A 154 -11.07 -6.79 19.37
C SER A 154 -10.71 -6.99 17.89
N VAL A 155 -10.64 -5.90 17.11
CA VAL A 155 -10.29 -5.92 15.68
C VAL A 155 -8.84 -5.52 15.50
N VAL A 156 -8.42 -4.41 16.10
CA VAL A 156 -7.06 -3.87 16.01
C VAL A 156 -6.58 -3.48 17.41
N PRO A 157 -5.82 -4.37 18.09
CA PRO A 157 -5.31 -4.08 19.42
C PRO A 157 -4.24 -2.98 19.40
N ALA A 158 -4.38 -1.95 20.23
CA ALA A 158 -3.50 -0.78 20.21
C ALA A 158 -2.01 -1.10 20.44
N GLY A 159 -1.72 -2.10 21.29
CA GLY A 159 -0.35 -2.49 21.65
C GLY A 159 0.30 -3.56 20.77
N ASN A 160 -0.37 -4.01 19.72
CA ASN A 160 0.08 -5.19 18.97
C ASN A 160 -0.04 -5.02 17.45
N ASN A 161 -0.95 -4.16 16.98
CA ASN A 161 -1.17 -3.97 15.55
C ASN A 161 0.03 -3.36 14.81
N TYR A 162 0.13 -3.64 13.52
CA TYR A 162 1.01 -2.92 12.62
C TYR A 162 0.28 -2.74 11.28
N LEU A 163 -0.58 -1.72 11.23
CA LEU A 163 -1.35 -1.37 10.03
C LEU A 163 -0.42 -0.76 8.98
N ASN A 164 -0.27 -1.43 7.83
CA ASN A 164 0.69 -1.04 6.79
C ASN A 164 0.01 -0.47 5.54
N LYS A 165 -0.50 -1.31 4.64
CA LYS A 165 -1.03 -0.89 3.33
C LYS A 165 -2.55 -0.90 3.30
N ILE A 166 -3.15 -0.09 2.43
CA ILE A 166 -4.60 0.04 2.27
C ILE A 166 -5.00 0.12 0.80
N VAL A 167 -6.10 -0.55 0.45
CA VAL A 167 -6.84 -0.34 -0.81
C VAL A 167 -8.32 -0.07 -0.52
N VAL A 168 -8.98 0.66 -1.41
CA VAL A 168 -10.38 1.10 -1.22
C VAL A 168 -11.29 0.59 -2.32
N ASP A 169 -12.39 -0.04 -1.93
CA ASP A 169 -13.42 -0.55 -2.83
C ASP A 169 -14.66 0.33 -2.68
N ASP A 170 -15.13 0.90 -3.78
CA ASP A 170 -16.30 1.78 -3.81
C ASP A 170 -17.63 1.02 -3.76
N ALA A 171 -17.59 -0.32 -3.80
CA ALA A 171 -18.77 -1.14 -3.73
C ALA A 171 -19.61 -0.90 -2.46
N PHE A 172 -20.94 -0.89 -2.63
CA PHE A 172 -21.95 -0.82 -1.57
C PHE A 172 -21.72 0.27 -0.51
N GLY A 173 -21.16 1.42 -0.91
CA GLY A 173 -20.95 2.57 -0.01
C GLY A 173 -19.57 2.65 0.63
N GLY A 174 -18.62 1.85 0.17
CA GLY A 174 -17.19 2.02 0.47
C GLY A 174 -16.67 1.04 1.52
N PHE A 175 -15.62 0.31 1.15
CA PHE A 175 -14.82 -0.53 2.02
C PHE A 175 -13.34 -0.18 1.92
N ALA A 176 -12.61 -0.39 3.00
CA ALA A 176 -11.15 -0.41 3.01
C ALA A 176 -10.67 -1.82 3.41
N TYR A 177 -9.68 -2.32 2.68
CA TYR A 177 -8.94 -3.53 3.04
C TYR A 177 -7.53 -3.11 3.44
N ILE A 178 -7.13 -3.43 4.66
CA ILE A 178 -5.92 -2.92 5.30
C ILE A 178 -5.08 -4.11 5.77
N THR A 179 -3.80 -4.13 5.42
CA THR A 179 -2.88 -5.16 5.92
C THR A 179 -2.45 -4.83 7.35
N ASP A 180 -2.61 -5.78 8.26
CA ASP A 180 -2.00 -5.76 9.59
C ASP A 180 -0.89 -6.80 9.58
N ASN A 181 0.37 -6.35 9.55
CA ASN A 181 1.52 -7.23 9.45
C ASN A 181 2.09 -7.63 10.83
N SER A 182 1.36 -7.34 11.91
CA SER A 182 1.76 -7.65 13.28
C SER A 182 2.10 -9.12 13.48
N GLY A 183 3.17 -9.39 14.23
CA GLY A 183 3.66 -10.74 14.49
C GLY A 183 2.62 -11.67 15.15
N ALA A 184 1.87 -11.11 16.10
CA ALA A 184 0.92 -11.89 16.89
C ALA A 184 -0.36 -12.23 16.11
N ASP A 185 -0.92 -11.26 15.38
CA ASP A 185 -2.24 -11.37 14.76
C ASP A 185 -2.25 -10.80 13.33
N PRO A 186 -1.46 -11.36 12.39
CA PRO A 186 -1.47 -10.84 11.03
C PRO A 186 -2.79 -11.13 10.32
N GLY A 187 -3.22 -10.22 9.45
CA GLY A 187 -4.44 -10.41 8.68
C GLY A 187 -4.87 -9.20 7.87
N ILE A 188 -6.09 -9.25 7.33
CA ILE A 188 -6.72 -8.14 6.61
C ILE A 188 -7.79 -7.53 7.52
N VAL A 189 -7.59 -6.29 7.94
CA VAL A 189 -8.63 -5.49 8.59
C VAL A 189 -9.54 -4.93 7.50
N VAL A 190 -10.84 -5.19 7.64
CA VAL A 190 -11.88 -4.68 6.75
C VAL A 190 -12.63 -3.59 7.49
N PHE A 191 -12.76 -2.42 6.87
CA PHE A 191 -13.59 -1.34 7.36
C PHE A 191 -14.69 -1.01 6.34
N SER A 192 -15.94 -1.03 6.78
CA SER A 192 -17.09 -0.60 5.99
C SER A 192 -17.51 0.81 6.38
N ARG A 193 -17.42 1.77 5.45
CA ARG A 193 -17.87 3.14 5.67
C ARG A 193 -19.38 3.20 5.85
N ARG A 194 -20.14 2.46 5.04
CA ARG A 194 -21.60 2.43 5.11
C ARG A 194 -22.09 1.90 6.47
N LEU A 195 -21.49 0.81 6.95
CA LEU A 195 -21.87 0.21 8.23
C LEU A 195 -21.24 0.93 9.43
N THR A 196 -20.19 1.72 9.20
CA THR A 196 -19.31 2.27 10.25
C THR A 196 -18.86 1.18 11.22
N ARG A 197 -18.38 0.07 10.66
CA ARG A 197 -17.94 -1.12 11.39
C ARG A 197 -16.70 -1.70 10.74
N SER A 198 -15.95 -2.45 11.54
CA SER A 198 -14.77 -3.17 11.10
C SER A 198 -14.72 -4.58 11.66
N TRP A 199 -14.04 -5.46 10.95
CA TRP A 199 -13.70 -6.83 11.36
C TRP A 199 -12.33 -7.19 10.78
N LYS A 200 -11.79 -8.34 11.18
CA LYS A 200 -10.46 -8.78 10.74
C LYS A 200 -10.51 -10.22 10.26
N VAL A 201 -10.04 -10.41 9.03
CA VAL A 201 -9.96 -11.70 8.35
C VAL A 201 -8.57 -12.28 8.56
N ARG A 202 -8.50 -13.56 8.91
CA ARG A 202 -7.27 -14.23 9.33
C ARG A 202 -7.12 -15.56 8.60
N GLU A 203 -5.95 -15.78 8.04
CA GLU A 203 -5.57 -17.05 7.42
C GLU A 203 -4.07 -17.29 7.65
N ASN A 204 -3.68 -18.48 8.11
CA ASN A 204 -2.33 -18.71 8.64
C ASN A 204 -1.29 -19.12 7.58
N ASN A 205 -1.69 -19.63 6.43
CA ASN A 205 -0.75 -20.14 5.42
C ASN A 205 -0.31 -19.07 4.42
N SER A 206 -1.23 -18.22 4.00
CA SER A 206 -1.06 -17.18 2.98
C SER A 206 -0.77 -15.80 3.57
N MET A 207 -1.15 -15.52 4.83
CA MET A 207 -0.93 -14.21 5.45
C MET A 207 0.26 -14.19 6.42
N ARG A 208 0.89 -15.33 6.71
CA ARG A 208 2.11 -15.40 7.54
C ARG A 208 3.36 -15.51 6.68
N ALA A 209 4.50 -15.20 7.30
CA ALA A 209 5.81 -15.27 6.66
C ALA A 209 6.17 -16.72 6.36
N ALA A 210 6.63 -16.99 5.13
CA ALA A 210 7.14 -18.28 4.72
C ALA A 210 8.59 -18.44 5.19
N ARG A 211 8.89 -19.54 5.88
CA ARG A 211 10.21 -19.78 6.52
C ARG A 211 11.38 -19.70 5.52
N ASN A 212 11.16 -20.14 4.28
CA ASN A 212 12.15 -20.13 3.20
C ASN A 212 12.36 -18.75 2.54
N ALA A 213 11.61 -17.73 2.95
CA ALA A 213 11.66 -16.38 2.40
C ALA A 213 11.93 -15.29 3.46
N VAL A 214 12.18 -15.68 4.72
CA VAL A 214 12.51 -14.74 5.81
C VAL A 214 13.88 -14.08 5.61
N ARG A 215 14.86 -14.85 5.12
CA ARG A 215 16.22 -14.39 4.89
C ARG A 215 16.39 -13.95 3.44
N PHE A 216 16.78 -12.71 3.25
CA PHE A 216 17.14 -12.16 1.94
C PHE A 216 18.10 -10.98 2.13
N ALA A 217 18.74 -10.57 1.04
CA ALA A 217 19.65 -9.43 1.04
C ALA A 217 19.26 -8.44 -0.05
N VAL A 218 19.46 -7.16 0.25
CA VAL A 218 19.36 -6.06 -0.72
C VAL A 218 20.68 -5.31 -0.67
N ASN A 219 21.37 -5.19 -1.82
CA ASN A 219 22.70 -4.58 -1.91
C ASN A 219 23.70 -5.02 -0.82
N GLY A 220 23.72 -6.31 -0.48
CA GLY A 220 24.64 -6.87 0.52
C GLY A 220 24.26 -6.65 1.99
N THR A 221 23.16 -5.94 2.29
CA THR A 221 22.59 -5.90 3.63
C THR A 221 21.60 -7.04 3.80
N GLU A 222 21.97 -8.02 4.63
CA GLU A 222 21.09 -9.13 4.98
C GLU A 222 20.01 -8.71 5.97
N LEU A 223 18.80 -9.21 5.73
CA LEU A 223 17.64 -9.04 6.59
C LEU A 223 17.17 -10.43 7.05
N ASN A 224 16.75 -10.50 8.31
CA ASN A 224 16.32 -11.74 8.95
C ASN A 224 15.20 -11.47 9.96
N PHE A 225 14.10 -10.89 9.46
CA PHE A 225 12.88 -10.68 10.23
C PHE A 225 11.69 -11.17 9.44
N SER A 226 10.73 -11.77 10.15
CA SER A 226 9.51 -12.27 9.53
C SER A 226 8.54 -11.11 9.32
N ILE A 227 8.34 -10.70 8.08
CA ILE A 227 7.27 -9.77 7.73
C ILE A 227 6.13 -10.58 7.12
N HIS A 228 4.98 -10.53 7.79
CA HIS A 228 3.75 -11.21 7.42
C HIS A 228 3.07 -10.47 6.25
N ILE A 229 1.76 -10.66 6.06
CA ILE A 229 0.97 -9.96 5.04
C ILE A 229 1.30 -8.48 4.99
N ASP A 230 1.67 -7.98 3.82
CA ASP A 230 2.23 -6.63 3.71
C ASP A 230 1.63 -5.90 2.52
N SER A 231 1.97 -6.36 1.31
CA SER A 231 1.49 -5.81 0.06
C SER A 231 0.01 -6.14 -0.15
N ILE A 232 -0.76 -5.18 -0.68
CA ILE A 232 -2.17 -5.38 -1.05
C ILE A 232 -2.53 -4.59 -2.32
N ALA A 233 -3.33 -5.18 -3.19
CA ALA A 233 -3.84 -4.55 -4.41
C ALA A 233 -5.28 -5.00 -4.69
N LEU A 234 -6.08 -4.13 -5.29
CA LEU A 234 -7.48 -4.44 -5.61
C LEU A 234 -7.66 -4.62 -7.12
N GLY A 235 -8.21 -5.78 -7.49
CA GLY A 235 -8.55 -6.16 -8.85
C GLY A 235 -9.58 -5.28 -9.53
N PRO A 236 -9.68 -5.27 -10.86
CA PRO A 236 -10.83 -4.71 -11.55
C PRO A 236 -12.11 -5.53 -11.25
N TYR A 237 -13.26 -4.96 -11.55
CA TYR A 237 -14.54 -5.67 -11.56
C TYR A 237 -14.56 -6.70 -12.69
N TYR A 238 -14.99 -7.92 -12.36
CA TYR A 238 -15.27 -9.00 -13.32
C TYR A 238 -16.59 -9.68 -12.98
N ASN A 239 -17.19 -10.37 -13.95
CA ASN A 239 -18.38 -11.18 -13.71
C ASN A 239 -17.97 -12.65 -13.55
N PRO A 240 -18.14 -13.25 -12.36
CA PRO A 240 -17.72 -14.64 -12.10
C PRO A 240 -18.57 -15.67 -12.85
N ASN A 241 -19.74 -15.29 -13.37
CA ASN A 241 -20.63 -16.19 -14.11
C ASN A 241 -20.28 -16.27 -15.61
N LEU A 242 -19.33 -15.46 -16.09
CA LEU A 242 -18.84 -15.56 -17.47
C LEU A 242 -17.67 -16.56 -17.52
N SER A 243 -17.87 -17.66 -18.25
CA SER A 243 -16.83 -18.63 -18.56
C SER A 243 -16.23 -18.36 -19.95
N PRO A 244 -14.92 -18.61 -20.18
CA PRO A 244 -14.29 -18.49 -21.50
C PRO A 244 -15.06 -19.16 -22.63
N ASP A 245 -15.77 -20.23 -22.30
CA ASP A 245 -16.41 -21.14 -23.25
C ASP A 245 -17.90 -20.86 -23.47
N GLN A 246 -18.48 -19.83 -22.82
CA GLN A 246 -19.89 -19.49 -22.97
C GLN A 246 -20.10 -18.13 -23.65
N PRO A 247 -21.02 -18.03 -24.63
CA PRO A 247 -21.37 -16.75 -25.25
C PRO A 247 -21.93 -15.81 -24.17
N VAL A 248 -21.50 -14.54 -24.21
CA VAL A 248 -21.96 -13.50 -23.27
C VAL A 248 -23.48 -13.41 -23.36
N PRO A 249 -24.24 -13.74 -22.29
CA PRO A 249 -25.69 -13.63 -22.31
C PRO A 249 -26.14 -12.18 -22.47
N ASP A 250 -27.38 -12.02 -22.94
CA ASP A 250 -27.98 -10.73 -23.26
C ASP A 250 -27.88 -9.70 -22.10
N THR A 251 -27.79 -8.43 -22.49
CA THR A 251 -27.34 -7.24 -21.71
C THR A 251 -28.06 -6.93 -20.38
N LEU A 252 -29.08 -7.70 -20.01
CA LEU A 252 -29.96 -7.48 -18.85
C LEU A 252 -29.57 -8.24 -17.56
N VAL A 253 -28.47 -9.01 -17.56
CA VAL A 253 -27.98 -9.71 -16.34
C VAL A 253 -27.06 -8.82 -15.47
N ASN A 254 -26.93 -7.54 -15.81
CA ASN A 254 -25.77 -6.68 -15.51
C ASN A 254 -25.87 -5.74 -14.28
N SER A 255 -26.57 -6.09 -13.19
CA SER A 255 -26.57 -5.19 -12.01
C SER A 255 -26.29 -5.82 -10.66
N GLN A 256 -26.01 -7.13 -10.57
CA GLN A 256 -25.81 -7.79 -9.27
C GLN A 256 -24.65 -8.79 -9.20
N ASN A 257 -23.99 -9.12 -10.31
CA ASN A 257 -22.98 -10.19 -10.36
C ASN A 257 -21.59 -9.67 -10.73
N TYR A 258 -21.09 -8.66 -10.04
CA TYR A 258 -19.71 -8.19 -10.19
C TYR A 258 -18.90 -8.47 -8.93
N GLU A 259 -17.71 -9.03 -9.13
CA GLU A 259 -16.74 -9.36 -8.09
C GLU A 259 -15.42 -8.63 -8.35
N ARG A 260 -14.59 -8.52 -7.32
CA ARG A 260 -13.19 -8.10 -7.39
C ARG A 260 -12.35 -9.07 -6.56
N ASN A 261 -11.08 -9.23 -6.91
CA ASN A 261 -10.13 -9.95 -6.07
C ASN A 261 -9.24 -8.96 -5.31
N VAL A 262 -9.04 -9.23 -4.02
CA VAL A 262 -8.04 -8.53 -3.20
C VAL A 262 -6.77 -9.36 -3.23
N TYR A 263 -5.77 -8.89 -3.96
CA TYR A 263 -4.46 -9.51 -4.08
C TYR A 263 -3.58 -9.10 -2.90
N TYR A 264 -2.81 -10.02 -2.36
CA TYR A 264 -1.88 -9.75 -1.27
C TYR A 264 -0.64 -10.64 -1.32
N SER A 265 0.40 -10.25 -0.60
CA SER A 265 1.60 -11.05 -0.38
C SER A 265 2.14 -10.74 1.01
N PRO A 266 2.54 -11.74 1.81
CA PRO A 266 3.52 -11.51 2.85
C PRO A 266 4.81 -11.02 2.22
N LEU A 267 5.50 -10.07 2.86
CA LEU A 267 6.78 -9.60 2.33
C LEU A 267 7.82 -10.72 2.40
N SER A 268 7.87 -11.45 3.52
CA SER A 268 8.66 -12.68 3.64
C SER A 268 7.94 -13.86 2.97
N SER A 269 7.63 -13.77 1.67
CA SER A 269 7.08 -14.85 0.86
C SER A 269 7.44 -14.68 -0.62
N TYR A 270 7.53 -15.79 -1.33
CA TYR A 270 7.63 -15.78 -2.79
C TYR A 270 6.26 -15.79 -3.48
N HIS A 271 5.14 -15.96 -2.77
CA HIS A 271 3.83 -16.21 -3.40
C HIS A 271 2.95 -14.96 -3.47
N ILE A 272 2.11 -14.87 -4.51
CA ILE A 272 1.00 -13.90 -4.58
C ILE A 272 -0.29 -14.66 -4.34
N TYR A 273 -1.13 -14.11 -3.46
CA TYR A 273 -2.43 -14.69 -3.13
C TYR A 273 -3.56 -13.73 -3.49
N SER A 274 -4.80 -14.23 -3.54
CA SER A 274 -5.97 -13.37 -3.47
C SER A 274 -7.15 -14.01 -2.75
N LEU A 275 -8.06 -13.14 -2.30
CA LEU A 275 -9.38 -13.50 -1.80
C LEU A 275 -10.47 -12.72 -2.56
N PRO A 276 -11.66 -13.31 -2.77
CA PRO A 276 -12.80 -12.57 -3.30
C PRO A 276 -13.22 -11.42 -2.37
N ALA A 277 -13.47 -10.24 -2.93
CA ALA A 277 -13.89 -9.09 -2.16
C ALA A 277 -15.27 -9.30 -1.53
N SER A 278 -16.19 -10.06 -2.15
CA SER A 278 -17.49 -10.40 -1.52
C SER A 278 -17.32 -11.12 -0.18
N LEU A 279 -16.40 -12.08 -0.11
CA LEU A 279 -16.09 -12.83 1.11
C LEU A 279 -15.53 -11.91 2.19
N LEU A 280 -14.60 -11.02 1.84
CA LEU A 280 -14.05 -10.04 2.80
C LEU A 280 -15.13 -9.06 3.30
N ARG A 281 -16.09 -8.70 2.45
CA ARG A 281 -17.16 -7.74 2.75
C ARG A 281 -18.31 -8.33 3.57
N ASP A 282 -18.41 -9.64 3.73
CA ASP A 282 -19.49 -10.29 4.49
C ASP A 282 -19.12 -10.38 5.99
N PRO A 283 -19.64 -9.49 6.86
CA PRO A 283 -19.32 -9.54 8.28
C PRO A 283 -19.90 -10.78 8.98
N GLU A 284 -21.00 -11.34 8.48
CA GLU A 284 -21.66 -12.49 9.09
C GLU A 284 -20.87 -13.78 8.83
N PHE A 285 -20.37 -13.94 7.61
CA PHE A 285 -19.42 -15.00 7.30
C PHE A 285 -18.15 -14.86 8.16
N ASN A 286 -17.53 -13.68 8.17
CA ASN A 286 -16.26 -13.47 8.89
C ASN A 286 -16.38 -13.60 10.41
N ALA A 287 -17.57 -13.36 10.98
CA ALA A 287 -17.80 -13.57 12.41
C ALA A 287 -17.80 -15.06 12.82
N ARG A 288 -18.05 -15.97 11.87
CA ARG A 288 -18.15 -17.43 12.10
C ARG A 288 -17.02 -18.23 11.46
N ALA A 289 -16.37 -17.68 10.44
CA ALA A 289 -15.32 -18.35 9.69
C ALA A 289 -14.09 -18.64 10.56
N THR A 290 -13.59 -19.86 10.44
CA THR A 290 -12.27 -20.25 10.93
C THR A 290 -11.20 -19.88 9.89
N PRO A 291 -9.91 -19.81 10.27
CA PRO A 291 -8.83 -19.63 9.30
C PRO A 291 -8.84 -20.67 8.17
N ARG A 292 -9.36 -21.88 8.42
CA ARG A 292 -9.48 -22.91 7.38
C ARG A 292 -10.55 -22.57 6.35
N ASP A 293 -11.69 -22.02 6.78
CA ASP A 293 -12.76 -21.60 5.87
C ASP A 293 -12.28 -20.45 4.96
N ILE A 294 -11.44 -19.56 5.48
CA ILE A 294 -10.79 -18.51 4.67
C ILE A 294 -9.81 -19.13 3.67
N LEU A 295 -8.98 -20.09 4.11
CA LEU A 295 -8.00 -20.77 3.26
C LEU A 295 -8.63 -21.43 2.03
N GLU A 296 -9.82 -22.02 2.17
CA GLU A 296 -10.54 -22.66 1.05
C GLU A 296 -10.91 -21.68 -0.07
N ALA A 297 -10.99 -20.37 0.25
CA ALA A 297 -11.22 -19.32 -0.74
C ALA A 297 -9.95 -18.64 -1.24
N VAL A 298 -8.78 -18.94 -0.66
CA VAL A 298 -7.50 -18.36 -1.09
C VAL A 298 -7.10 -18.95 -2.44
N VAL A 299 -6.82 -18.07 -3.39
CA VAL A 299 -6.14 -18.44 -4.64
C VAL A 299 -4.65 -18.17 -4.46
N ASP A 300 -3.83 -19.22 -4.56
CA ASP A 300 -2.37 -19.10 -4.69
C ASP A 300 -1.99 -19.05 -6.17
N TYR A 301 -1.44 -17.92 -6.61
CA TYR A 301 -1.00 -17.75 -7.99
C TYR A 301 0.38 -18.37 -8.26
N GLY A 302 1.16 -18.64 -7.22
CA GLY A 302 2.50 -19.19 -7.33
C GLY A 302 3.61 -18.16 -7.16
N ARG A 303 4.81 -18.52 -7.61
CA ARG A 303 6.07 -17.92 -7.16
C ARG A 303 6.52 -16.72 -8.00
N LYS A 304 6.84 -15.64 -7.31
CA LYS A 304 7.65 -14.49 -7.72
C LYS A 304 9.14 -14.84 -7.61
N GLN A 305 9.99 -14.09 -8.31
CA GLN A 305 11.45 -14.25 -8.28
C GLN A 305 12.08 -13.83 -6.94
N SER A 306 11.47 -12.91 -6.20
CA SER A 306 11.90 -12.50 -4.86
C SER A 306 10.75 -11.89 -4.05
N GLN A 307 11.04 -11.46 -2.83
CA GLN A 307 10.15 -10.77 -1.90
C GLN A 307 9.60 -9.47 -2.50
N THR A 308 8.38 -9.11 -2.09
CA THR A 308 7.67 -7.91 -2.54
C THR A 308 7.19 -7.12 -1.33
N ASP A 309 7.39 -5.80 -1.35
CA ASP A 309 6.78 -4.84 -0.42
C ASP A 309 5.72 -4.03 -1.18
N GLY A 310 6.14 -3.16 -2.10
CA GLY A 310 5.22 -2.37 -2.91
C GLY A 310 4.48 -3.22 -3.95
N MET A 311 3.14 -3.15 -3.93
CA MET A 311 2.25 -3.76 -4.92
C MET A 311 1.07 -2.83 -5.23
N PHE A 312 0.68 -2.75 -6.50
CA PHE A 312 -0.39 -1.86 -6.96
C PHE A 312 -1.01 -2.42 -8.24
N MET A 313 -2.33 -2.31 -8.40
CA MET A 313 -3.00 -2.69 -9.64
C MET A 313 -3.58 -1.47 -10.35
N ASP A 314 -3.49 -1.45 -11.68
CA ASP A 314 -4.17 -0.46 -12.50
C ASP A 314 -5.62 -0.86 -12.82
N ASN A 315 -6.36 0.05 -13.44
CA ASN A 315 -7.74 -0.19 -13.84
C ASN A 315 -7.91 -1.21 -14.98
N GLN A 316 -6.81 -1.67 -15.59
CA GLN A 316 -6.79 -2.66 -16.68
C GLN A 316 -6.42 -4.06 -16.19
N GLY A 317 -6.23 -4.26 -14.88
CA GLY A 317 -5.88 -5.57 -14.31
C GLY A 317 -4.39 -5.90 -14.38
N VAL A 318 -3.52 -4.92 -14.66
CA VAL A 318 -2.07 -5.11 -14.59
C VAL A 318 -1.62 -4.87 -13.15
N LEU A 319 -1.12 -5.93 -12.51
CA LEU A 319 -0.48 -5.89 -11.21
C LEU A 319 0.97 -5.47 -11.37
N TYR A 320 1.37 -4.37 -10.73
CA TYR A 320 2.75 -3.92 -10.59
C TYR A 320 3.27 -4.28 -9.20
N TYR A 321 4.51 -4.77 -9.12
CA TYR A 321 5.10 -5.17 -7.85
C TYR A 321 6.63 -5.04 -7.85
N GLY A 322 7.19 -4.75 -6.68
CA GLY A 322 8.62 -4.75 -6.45
C GLY A 322 9.19 -6.16 -6.29
N LEU A 323 10.41 -6.37 -6.75
CA LEU A 323 11.20 -7.59 -6.53
C LEU A 323 12.50 -7.19 -5.84
N LEU A 324 12.51 -7.27 -4.51
CA LEU A 324 13.57 -6.70 -3.65
C LEU A 324 14.94 -7.34 -3.93
N GLY A 325 14.99 -8.67 -4.01
CA GLY A 325 16.24 -9.40 -4.31
C GLY A 325 16.75 -9.17 -5.74
N GLU A 326 15.87 -8.73 -6.64
CA GLU A 326 16.20 -8.51 -8.06
C GLU A 326 16.46 -7.04 -8.40
N HIS A 327 16.29 -6.12 -7.45
CA HIS A 327 16.40 -4.68 -7.68
C HIS A 327 15.52 -4.21 -8.85
N ALA A 328 14.28 -4.71 -8.89
CA ALA A 328 13.42 -4.59 -10.06
C ALA A 328 11.98 -4.20 -9.73
N VAL A 329 11.33 -3.58 -10.70
CA VAL A 329 9.87 -3.43 -10.77
C VAL A 329 9.37 -4.39 -11.85
N ALA A 330 8.43 -5.25 -11.50
CA ALA A 330 7.78 -6.17 -12.40
C ALA A 330 6.30 -5.83 -12.58
N LYS A 331 5.71 -6.41 -13.62
CA LYS A 331 4.26 -6.41 -13.83
C LYS A 331 3.76 -7.78 -14.26
N TRP A 332 2.49 -8.03 -13.98
CA TRP A 332 1.76 -9.21 -14.44
C TRP A 332 0.33 -8.79 -14.84
N ASP A 333 -0.12 -9.32 -15.98
CA ASP A 333 -1.51 -9.18 -16.44
C ASP A 333 -2.36 -10.25 -15.76
N SER A 334 -3.24 -9.86 -14.83
CA SER A 334 -4.03 -10.78 -13.99
C SER A 334 -4.99 -11.70 -14.77
N TYR A 335 -5.21 -11.42 -16.06
CA TYR A 335 -5.96 -12.27 -16.97
C TYR A 335 -5.12 -13.36 -17.63
N LYS A 336 -3.82 -13.46 -17.30
CA LYS A 336 -2.90 -14.48 -17.83
C LYS A 336 -2.41 -15.40 -16.71
N PRO A 337 -2.09 -16.67 -17.02
CA PRO A 337 -1.47 -17.57 -16.05
C PRO A 337 -0.23 -16.96 -15.40
N PHE A 338 -0.14 -17.03 -14.07
CA PHE A 338 1.01 -16.53 -13.33
C PHE A 338 2.21 -17.48 -13.51
N THR A 339 2.93 -17.30 -14.61
CA THR A 339 4.11 -18.08 -15.01
C THR A 339 5.30 -17.16 -15.16
N GLU A 340 6.52 -17.69 -15.09
CA GLU A 340 7.75 -16.90 -15.28
C GLU A 340 7.72 -16.10 -16.59
N LYS A 341 7.16 -16.66 -17.67
CA LYS A 341 7.02 -15.98 -18.97
C LYS A 341 6.07 -14.77 -18.93
N ASN A 342 5.03 -14.83 -18.10
CA ASN A 342 4.01 -13.79 -18.00
C ASN A 342 4.34 -12.72 -16.95
N GLN A 343 5.34 -12.96 -16.10
CA GLN A 343 5.92 -11.96 -15.20
C GLN A 343 6.96 -11.14 -15.97
N GLN A 344 6.72 -9.84 -16.15
CA GLN A 344 7.58 -8.97 -16.96
C GLN A 344 8.31 -7.96 -16.08
N ILE A 345 9.64 -8.02 -16.06
CA ILE A 345 10.46 -6.95 -15.48
C ILE A 345 10.37 -5.72 -16.40
N ILE A 346 9.96 -4.59 -15.84
CA ILE A 346 9.81 -3.31 -16.58
C ILE A 346 10.85 -2.27 -16.19
N ALA A 347 11.57 -2.48 -15.09
CA ALA A 347 12.76 -1.73 -14.70
C ALA A 347 13.63 -2.58 -13.78
N LYS A 348 14.96 -2.49 -13.92
CA LYS A 348 15.91 -3.18 -13.05
C LYS A 348 17.19 -2.37 -12.95
N ASP A 349 17.55 -1.98 -11.73
CA ASP A 349 18.77 -1.21 -11.47
C ASP A 349 19.13 -1.27 -9.97
N ALA A 350 20.29 -1.83 -9.62
CA ALA A 350 20.72 -1.99 -8.23
C ALA A 350 21.08 -0.67 -7.52
N THR A 351 21.35 0.40 -8.25
CA THR A 351 21.61 1.74 -7.69
C THR A 351 20.32 2.49 -7.42
N TYR A 352 19.39 2.48 -8.39
CA TYR A 352 18.17 3.28 -8.36
C TYR A 352 16.95 2.56 -7.75
N ILE A 353 16.88 1.23 -7.82
CA ILE A 353 15.72 0.41 -7.41
C ILE A 353 16.15 -0.57 -6.30
N GLN A 354 16.35 -0.06 -5.10
CA GLN A 354 16.81 -0.88 -3.96
C GLN A 354 15.65 -1.47 -3.17
N TRP A 355 14.70 -0.63 -2.75
CA TRP A 355 13.54 -1.08 -2.00
C TRP A 355 12.26 -0.41 -2.51
N VAL A 356 11.51 -1.12 -3.33
CA VAL A 356 10.22 -0.65 -3.88
C VAL A 356 9.16 -0.81 -2.80
N ASP A 357 8.80 0.28 -2.13
CA ASP A 357 7.91 0.28 -0.95
C ASP A 357 6.44 0.49 -1.34
N SER A 358 6.16 1.35 -2.33
CA SER A 358 4.78 1.58 -2.78
C SER A 358 4.71 2.22 -4.16
N MET A 359 3.49 2.26 -4.70
CA MET A 359 3.20 2.86 -6.00
C MET A 359 1.85 3.59 -6.01
N GLY A 360 1.66 4.44 -7.01
CA GLY A 360 0.37 5.08 -7.32
C GLY A 360 0.33 5.59 -8.75
N ILE A 361 -0.87 5.64 -9.35
CA ILE A 361 -1.09 6.15 -10.71
C ILE A 361 -1.93 7.42 -10.65
N ASP A 362 -1.54 8.45 -11.41
CA ASP A 362 -2.31 9.67 -11.56
C ASP A 362 -3.31 9.63 -12.72
N HIS A 363 -4.09 10.70 -12.87
CA HIS A 363 -5.10 10.83 -13.93
C HIS A 363 -4.49 11.06 -15.33
N GLU A 364 -3.19 11.35 -15.42
CA GLU A 364 -2.46 11.51 -16.68
C GLU A 364 -1.82 10.18 -17.15
N GLY A 365 -1.98 9.12 -16.35
CA GLY A 365 -1.47 7.79 -16.61
C GLY A 365 0.02 7.61 -16.33
N TYR A 366 0.56 8.39 -15.40
CA TYR A 366 1.90 8.18 -14.86
C TYR A 366 1.86 7.32 -13.60
N LEU A 367 2.62 6.22 -13.63
CA LEU A 367 2.94 5.40 -12.47
C LEU A 367 4.09 6.03 -11.71
N TYR A 368 3.87 6.28 -10.42
CA TYR A 368 4.85 6.71 -9.44
C TYR A 368 5.25 5.52 -8.59
N VAL A 369 6.55 5.39 -8.28
CA VAL A 369 7.11 4.31 -7.47
C VAL A 369 8.00 4.93 -6.39
N VAL A 370 7.69 4.63 -5.13
CA VAL A 370 8.56 4.96 -4.00
C VAL A 370 9.67 3.92 -3.95
N VAL A 371 10.91 4.39 -4.03
CA VAL A 371 12.09 3.59 -3.72
C VAL A 371 12.81 4.20 -2.53
N ASN A 372 13.01 3.43 -1.47
CA ASN A 372 13.78 3.85 -0.31
C ASN A 372 14.95 2.89 -0.04
N ARG A 373 15.61 3.06 1.11
CA ARG A 373 16.65 2.15 1.61
C ARG A 373 16.24 1.52 2.94
N LEU A 374 15.01 0.99 3.04
CA LEU A 374 14.50 0.41 4.29
C LEU A 374 15.44 -0.65 4.87
N HIS A 375 16.03 -1.51 4.03
CA HIS A 375 17.07 -2.48 4.43
C HIS A 375 18.24 -1.86 5.23
N ASN A 376 18.76 -0.72 4.78
CA ASN A 376 19.83 -0.01 5.50
C ASN A 376 19.29 0.79 6.68
N PHE A 377 18.08 1.33 6.58
CA PHE A 377 17.43 2.06 7.67
C PHE A 377 17.24 1.18 8.91
N VAL A 378 16.64 -0.01 8.75
CA VAL A 378 16.41 -0.95 9.86
C VAL A 378 17.71 -1.57 10.38
N ALA A 379 18.75 -1.66 9.54
CA ALA A 379 20.08 -2.13 9.93
C ALA A 379 20.93 -1.04 10.60
N GLY A 380 20.45 0.20 10.72
CA GLY A 380 21.23 1.33 11.26
C GLY A 380 22.40 1.77 10.37
N ARG A 381 22.32 1.52 9.07
CA ARG A 381 23.37 1.75 8.05
C ARG A 381 23.05 2.88 7.07
N LEU A 382 21.99 3.65 7.30
CA LEU A 382 21.61 4.77 6.42
C LEU A 382 22.70 5.86 6.45
N ASN A 383 23.25 6.21 5.27
CA ASN A 383 24.23 7.29 5.13
C ASN A 383 23.52 8.59 4.68
N PRO A 384 23.43 9.63 5.52
CA PRO A 384 22.74 10.87 5.16
C PRO A 384 23.46 11.72 4.11
N LEU A 385 24.67 11.33 3.69
CA LEU A 385 25.44 12.00 2.63
C LEU A 385 25.17 11.40 1.23
N GLU A 386 24.38 10.34 1.15
CA GLU A 386 24.00 9.66 -0.10
C GLU A 386 22.50 9.74 -0.35
N VAL A 387 22.10 9.61 -1.62
CA VAL A 387 20.69 9.53 -2.00
C VAL A 387 20.05 8.26 -1.43
N ASN A 388 19.08 8.43 -0.54
CA ASN A 388 18.40 7.35 0.19
C ASN A 388 16.96 7.13 -0.26
N PHE A 389 16.31 8.16 -0.80
CA PHE A 389 14.90 8.11 -1.17
C PHE A 389 14.73 8.61 -2.60
N ARG A 390 13.89 7.94 -3.38
CA ARG A 390 13.57 8.32 -4.75
C ARG A 390 12.09 8.12 -5.03
N ILE A 391 11.55 8.99 -5.88
CA ILE A 391 10.31 8.74 -6.59
C ILE A 391 10.65 8.53 -8.06
N LEU A 392 10.35 7.34 -8.56
CA LEU A 392 10.45 7.03 -9.99
C LEU A 392 9.11 7.26 -10.66
N ARG A 393 9.12 7.66 -11.93
CA ARG A 393 7.91 7.89 -12.73
C ARG A 393 8.03 7.30 -14.12
N ALA A 394 6.99 6.60 -14.60
CA ALA A 394 6.89 6.11 -15.97
C ALA A 394 5.46 6.29 -16.52
N LYS A 395 5.32 6.59 -17.82
CA LYS A 395 3.99 6.71 -18.45
C LYS A 395 3.46 5.33 -18.81
N THR A 396 2.40 4.88 -18.14
CA THR A 396 1.73 3.61 -18.43
C THR A 396 0.53 3.82 -19.35
N GLY A 397 -0.16 4.95 -19.22
CA GLY A 397 -1.43 5.24 -19.91
C GLY A 397 -2.66 4.60 -19.26
N ALA A 398 -2.46 3.80 -18.20
CA ALA A 398 -3.55 3.24 -17.40
C ALA A 398 -3.92 4.21 -16.26
N LEU A 399 -5.04 3.96 -15.58
CA LEU A 399 -5.46 4.72 -14.40
C LEU A 399 -5.38 3.84 -13.14
N SER A 400 -5.53 4.44 -11.97
CA SER A 400 -5.66 3.69 -10.71
C SER A 400 -6.86 2.74 -10.72
N TYR A 401 -6.78 1.61 -10.00
CA TYR A 401 -7.86 0.62 -9.82
C TYR A 401 -9.21 1.18 -9.33
N VAL A 402 -9.25 2.41 -8.81
CA VAL A 402 -10.49 3.10 -8.42
C VAL A 402 -11.25 3.69 -9.62
N TYR A 403 -10.60 3.78 -10.78
CA TYR A 403 -11.18 4.18 -12.07
C TYR A 403 -11.40 2.96 -12.98
N THR A 404 -11.57 1.78 -12.39
CA THR A 404 -12.13 0.66 -13.15
C THR A 404 -13.53 1.08 -13.61
N PRO A 405 -13.86 0.93 -14.91
CA PRO A 405 -15.20 1.22 -15.39
C PRO A 405 -16.22 0.49 -14.51
N ASP A 406 -17.32 1.17 -14.14
CA ASP A 406 -18.43 0.59 -13.35
C ASP A 406 -19.18 -0.54 -14.10
N ASN A 407 -18.57 -1.15 -15.12
CA ASN A 407 -19.05 -2.15 -16.07
C ASN A 407 -20.42 -1.83 -16.69
N LEU A 408 -20.41 -1.15 -17.83
CA LEU A 408 -21.53 -1.21 -18.77
C LEU A 408 -21.17 -1.79 -20.14
N PHE A 409 -19.89 -1.81 -20.58
CA PHE A 409 -19.57 -2.16 -21.99
C PHE A 409 -18.20 -2.79 -22.27
N ASN A 410 -17.55 -3.49 -21.34
CA ASN A 410 -16.39 -4.30 -21.76
C ASN A 410 -16.89 -5.63 -22.33
N SER A 411 -17.32 -5.60 -23.60
CA SER A 411 -17.56 -6.80 -24.42
C SER A 411 -16.28 -7.57 -24.73
N ASP A 412 -15.12 -7.01 -24.37
CA ASP A 412 -13.83 -7.70 -24.36
C ASP A 412 -13.82 -8.69 -23.18
N GLY A 413 -14.32 -9.90 -23.40
CA GLY A 413 -14.29 -11.01 -22.45
C GLY A 413 -12.85 -11.34 -22.05
N LYS A 414 -12.33 -10.64 -21.04
CA LYS A 414 -11.07 -10.96 -20.36
C LYS A 414 -11.40 -11.73 -19.10
N PHE A 415 -11.06 -13.01 -19.11
CA PHE A 415 -11.35 -13.94 -18.02
C PHE A 415 -10.22 -13.90 -17.00
N LEU A 416 -10.57 -13.74 -15.72
CA LEU A 416 -9.58 -13.78 -14.66
C LEU A 416 -8.98 -15.17 -14.58
N TYR A 417 -7.64 -15.22 -14.51
CA TYR A 417 -6.96 -16.46 -14.18
C TYR A 417 -7.23 -16.79 -12.71
N SER A 418 -7.69 -18.01 -12.42
CA SER A 418 -8.07 -18.46 -11.08
C SER A 418 -7.01 -19.33 -10.39
N GLY A 419 -5.75 -19.27 -10.82
CA GLY A 419 -4.70 -20.17 -10.33
C GLY A 419 -4.69 -21.53 -11.04
N ALA A 420 -3.63 -22.33 -10.81
CA ALA A 420 -3.62 -23.72 -11.27
C ALA A 420 -4.34 -24.58 -10.23
N SER A 421 -5.41 -25.27 -10.63
CA SER A 421 -6.02 -26.32 -9.81
C SER A 421 -5.12 -27.56 -9.80
N GLY A 422 -4.45 -27.82 -8.68
CA GLY A 422 -3.66 -29.05 -8.43
C GLY A 422 -2.28 -28.68 -7.87
N GLU A 423 -1.86 -29.09 -6.68
CA GLU A 423 -2.18 -30.25 -5.85
C GLU A 423 -2.61 -29.83 -4.43
N PRO A 424 -3.38 -30.66 -3.69
CA PRO A 424 -3.63 -30.42 -2.27
C PRO A 424 -2.31 -30.41 -1.49
N PHE A 425 -2.23 -29.51 -0.50
CA PHE A 425 -1.14 -29.47 0.49
C PHE A 425 -0.88 -30.82 1.16
#